data_AF-A0A969VL01-F1
#
_entry.id   AF-A0A969VL01-F1
#
_cell.length_a   1.000
_cell.length_b   1.000
_cell.length_c   1.000
_cell.angle_alpha   90.00
_cell.angle_beta   90.00
_cell.angle_gamma   90.00
#
_symmetry.space_group_name_H-M   'P 1'
#
loop_
_entity.id
_entity.type
_entity.pdbx_description
1 polymer ?
#
loop_
_entity_poly.entity_id
_entity_poly.type
_entity_poly.pdbx_seq_one_letter_code
_entity_poly.pdbx_strand_id
1 'polypeptide(L)'
;MGLQSTFHAPHGGADFLGWRKTRTGNTEIVYDDGVTRRMIWRVATDDPSEARISEALRVAVGSLRVVPTLYDELKKRAIAIERIGG
;
A
#
# COMPACT_ATOMS: atom_id res chain seq x y z
N MET A 1 -4.15 6.75 -18.51
CA MET A 1 -2.99 6.71 -17.58
C MET A 1 -3.48 6.13 -16.26
N GLY A 2 -2.76 5.18 -15.66
CA GLY A 2 -3.20 4.54 -14.41
C GLY A 2 -3.11 5.52 -13.24
N LEU A 3 -4.15 5.61 -12.42
CA LEU A 3 -4.13 6.34 -11.15
C LEU A 3 -3.12 5.67 -10.22
N GLN A 4 -2.21 6.44 -9.66
CA GLN A 4 -1.24 5.97 -8.67
C GLN A 4 -0.95 7.04 -7.63
N SER A 5 -0.70 6.62 -6.40
CA SER A 5 -0.11 7.48 -5.36
C SER A 5 1.03 6.75 -4.67
N THR A 6 2.05 7.50 -4.25
CA THR A 6 3.25 6.97 -3.61
C THR A 6 3.60 7.81 -2.41
N PHE A 7 4.02 7.16 -1.33
CA PHE A 7 4.42 7.73 -0.06
C PHE A 7 5.76 7.13 0.34
N HIS A 8 6.67 7.98 0.82
CA HIS A 8 8.00 7.58 1.27
C HIS A 8 8.10 7.68 2.79
N ALA A 9 8.96 6.87 3.39
CA ALA A 9 9.24 6.99 4.81
C ALA A 9 9.76 8.40 5.14
N PRO A 10 9.26 9.02 6.21
CA PRO A 10 9.84 10.27 6.69
C PRO A 10 11.28 10.01 7.17
N HIS A 11 12.16 10.99 6.99
CA HIS A 11 13.56 10.98 7.46
C HIS A 11 14.58 10.16 6.65
N GLY A 12 14.34 9.96 5.34
CA GLY A 12 15.36 9.42 4.44
C GLY A 12 15.49 7.89 4.44
N GLY A 13 14.52 7.18 5.03
CA GLY A 13 14.35 5.75 4.80
C GLY A 13 14.03 5.47 3.33
N ALA A 14 14.55 4.36 2.79
CA ALA A 14 14.34 3.98 1.40
C ALA A 14 12.96 3.31 1.17
N ASP A 15 12.26 2.97 2.26
CA ASP A 15 10.92 2.40 2.21
C ASP A 15 9.92 3.32 1.49
N PHE A 16 9.13 2.72 0.59
CA PHE A 16 7.96 3.37 0.03
C PHE A 16 6.73 2.46 0.07
N LEU A 17 5.56 3.10 0.18
CA LEU A 17 4.26 2.50 -0.04
C LEU A 17 3.52 3.26 -1.12
N GLY A 18 2.88 2.55 -2.03
CA GLY A 18 2.01 3.18 -3.03
C GLY A 18 0.84 2.31 -3.39
N TRP A 19 -0.15 2.90 -4.06
CA TRP A 19 -1.21 2.12 -4.72
C TRP A 19 -1.32 2.51 -6.19
N ARG A 20 -1.79 1.59 -7.02
CA ARG A 20 -2.05 1.81 -8.44
C ARG A 20 -3.33 1.12 -8.90
N LYS A 21 -4.04 1.68 -9.89
CA LYS A 21 -5.02 0.92 -10.68
C LYS A 21 -4.33 0.24 -11.85
N THR A 22 -4.54 -1.06 -11.94
CA THR A 22 -4.17 -1.86 -13.11
C THR A 22 -5.10 -1.56 -14.28
N ARG A 23 -4.69 -1.98 -15.49
CA ARG A 23 -5.52 -1.82 -16.70
C ARG A 23 -6.83 -2.61 -16.64
N THR A 24 -6.89 -3.65 -15.82
CA THR A 24 -8.09 -4.47 -15.56
C THR A 24 -8.99 -3.89 -14.47
N GLY A 25 -8.66 -2.71 -13.93
CA GLY A 25 -9.47 -2.03 -12.90
C GLY A 25 -9.14 -2.44 -11.46
N ASN A 26 -8.28 -3.43 -11.25
CA ASN A 26 -7.89 -3.86 -9.90
C ASN A 26 -6.98 -2.82 -9.25
N THR A 27 -7.19 -2.59 -7.95
CA THR A 27 -6.29 -1.77 -7.13
C THR A 27 -5.21 -2.66 -6.52
N GLU A 28 -3.95 -2.25 -6.68
CA GLU A 28 -2.80 -2.91 -6.09
C GLU A 28 -2.08 -1.97 -5.12
N ILE A 29 -1.60 -2.51 -4.01
CA ILE A 29 -0.71 -1.84 -3.06
C ILE A 29 0.70 -2.40 -3.27
N VAL A 30 1.68 -1.52 -3.33
CA VAL A 30 3.10 -1.87 -3.50
C VAL A 30 3.86 -1.36 -2.29
N TYR A 31 4.66 -2.24 -1.71
CA TYR A 31 5.71 -1.91 -0.76
C TYR A 31 7.06 -2.24 -1.36
N ASP A 32 8.04 -1.42 -1.10
CA ASP A 32 9.45 -1.66 -1.43
C ASP A 32 10.29 -1.10 -0.28
N ASP A 33 11.26 -1.86 0.22
CA ASP A 33 12.21 -1.41 1.24
C ASP A 33 13.37 -0.58 0.66
N GLY A 34 13.41 -0.43 -0.67
CA GLY A 34 14.45 0.29 -1.40
C GLY A 34 15.77 -0.47 -1.53
N VAL A 35 15.81 -1.75 -1.13
CA VAL A 35 17.03 -2.56 -1.16
C VAL A 35 16.81 -3.90 -1.87
N THR A 36 15.95 -4.78 -1.32
CA THR A 36 15.74 -6.14 -1.86
C THR A 36 14.30 -6.63 -1.74
N ARG A 37 13.50 -6.02 -0.86
CA ARG A 37 12.19 -6.54 -0.48
C ARG A 37 11.10 -5.70 -1.13
N ARG A 38 10.51 -6.25 -2.18
CA ARG A 38 9.27 -5.75 -2.76
C ARG A 38 8.11 -6.66 -2.40
N MET A 39 6.94 -6.08 -2.17
CA MET A 39 5.69 -6.82 -2.00
C MET A 39 4.58 -6.13 -2.76
N ILE A 40 3.69 -6.93 -3.32
CA ILE A 40 2.52 -6.45 -4.03
C ILE A 40 1.30 -7.18 -3.48
N TRP A 41 0.28 -6.40 -3.13
CA TRP A 41 -1.03 -6.90 -2.75
C TRP A 41 -2.09 -6.41 -3.71
N ARG A 42 -3.08 -7.25 -4.00
CA ARG A 42 -4.33 -6.85 -4.63
C ARG A 42 -5.33 -6.49 -3.54
N VAL A 43 -6.06 -5.38 -3.70
CA VAL A 43 -7.20 -5.07 -2.85
C VAL A 43 -8.38 -5.95 -3.29
N ALA A 44 -8.92 -6.73 -2.35
CA ALA A 44 -10.01 -7.67 -2.57
C ALA A 44 -11.39 -7.13 -2.15
N THR A 45 -11.43 -5.96 -1.51
CA THR A 45 -12.68 -5.26 -1.19
C THR A 45 -13.27 -4.64 -2.46
N ASP A 46 -14.59 -4.79 -2.65
CA ASP A 46 -15.33 -4.12 -3.72
C ASP A 46 -15.38 -2.60 -3.48
N ASP A 47 -15.01 -1.81 -4.50
CA ASP A 47 -14.95 -0.34 -4.50
C ASP A 47 -14.25 0.28 -3.26
N PRO A 48 -12.95 0.02 -3.05
CA PRO A 48 -12.24 0.57 -1.93
C PRO A 48 -12.01 2.07 -2.14
N SER A 49 -12.46 2.89 -1.20
CA SER A 49 -12.22 4.34 -1.22
C SER A 49 -10.72 4.65 -1.32
N GLU A 50 -10.32 5.29 -2.43
CA GLU A 50 -8.94 5.67 -2.71
C GLU A 50 -8.34 6.56 -1.61
N ALA A 51 -9.17 7.44 -1.02
CA ALA A 51 -8.78 8.26 0.12
C ALA A 51 -8.45 7.41 1.36
N ARG A 52 -9.22 6.35 1.62
CA ARG A 52 -8.98 5.45 2.77
C ARG A 52 -7.73 4.62 2.58
N ILE A 53 -7.46 4.15 1.35
CA ILE A 53 -6.20 3.47 1.02
C ILE A 53 -5.04 4.44 1.24
N SER A 54 -5.11 5.62 0.64
CA SER A 54 -4.04 6.64 0.72
C SER A 54 -3.71 7.01 2.16
N GLU A 55 -4.73 7.17 3.02
CA GLU A 55 -4.53 7.45 4.44
C GLU A 55 -3.87 6.27 5.18
N ALA A 56 -4.27 5.03 4.90
CA ALA A 56 -3.63 3.85 5.48
C ALA A 56 -2.15 3.76 5.08
N LEU A 57 -1.82 4.03 3.81
CA LEU A 57 -0.44 4.00 3.32
C LEU A 57 0.42 5.09 3.97
N ARG A 58 -0.13 6.31 4.09
CA ARG A 58 0.57 7.44 4.72
C ARG A 58 0.91 7.16 6.18
N VAL A 59 -0.02 6.57 6.95
CA VAL A 59 0.24 6.18 8.34
C VAL A 59 1.28 5.05 8.41
N ALA A 60 1.14 4.02 7.57
CA ALA A 60 2.01 2.85 7.60
C ALA A 60 3.47 3.18 7.22
N VAL A 61 3.70 4.02 6.22
CA VAL A 61 5.07 4.36 5.78
C VAL A 61 5.84 5.19 6.81
N GLY A 62 5.12 5.88 7.70
CA GLY A 62 5.70 6.62 8.83
C GLY A 62 6.11 5.74 10.02
N SER A 63 5.79 4.45 10.00
CA SER A 63 6.05 3.52 11.11
C SER A 63 7.39 2.81 10.95
N LEU A 64 8.06 2.52 12.07
CA LEU A 64 9.25 1.66 12.11
C LEU A 64 8.98 0.25 11.56
N ARG A 65 7.74 -0.23 11.67
CA ARG A 65 7.31 -1.55 11.19
C ARG A 65 6.26 -1.37 10.11
N VAL A 66 6.68 -0.90 8.94
CA VAL A 66 5.81 -0.53 7.80
C VAL A 66 4.79 -1.61 7.45
N VAL A 67 5.24 -2.85 7.18
CA VAL A 67 4.36 -3.94 6.74
C VAL A 67 3.34 -4.35 7.83
N PRO A 68 3.74 -4.60 9.10
CA PRO A 68 2.76 -4.83 10.16
C PRO A 68 1.75 -3.68 10.31
N THR A 69 2.21 -2.43 10.31
CA THR A 69 1.32 -1.27 10.43
C THR A 69 0.37 -1.15 9.23
N LEU A 70 0.82 -1.50 8.02
CA LEU A 70 -0.04 -1.55 6.83
C LEU A 70 -1.22 -2.51 7.03
N TYR A 71 -0.97 -3.74 7.51
CA TYR A 71 -2.04 -4.71 7.78
C TYR A 71 -3.03 -4.17 8.82
N ASP A 72 -2.55 -3.54 9.89
CA ASP A 72 -3.40 -2.96 10.93
C ASP A 72 -4.27 -1.82 10.39
N GLU A 73 -3.69 -0.89 9.63
CA GLU A 73 -4.43 0.25 9.07
C GLU A 73 -5.47 -0.17 8.02
N LEU A 74 -5.16 -1.18 7.20
CA LEU A 74 -6.11 -1.73 6.24
C LEU A 74 -7.25 -2.48 6.96
N LYS A 75 -6.93 -3.28 7.99
CA LYS A 75 -7.92 -3.99 8.81
C LYS A 75 -8.87 -3.03 9.51
N LYS A 76 -8.37 -1.94 10.12
CA LYS A 76 -9.19 -0.89 10.74
C LYS A 76 -10.18 -0.26 9.75
N ARG A 77 -9.86 -0.27 8.46
CA ARG A 77 -10.68 0.30 7.38
C ARG A 77 -11.56 -0.74 6.68
N ALA A 78 -11.56 -2.00 7.11
CA ALA A 78 -12.22 -3.11 6.44
C ALA A 78 -11.78 -3.28 4.97
N ILE A 79 -10.49 -3.03 4.70
CA ILE A 79 -9.88 -3.23 3.39
C ILE A 79 -9.18 -4.59 3.39
N ALA A 80 -9.75 -5.55 2.67
CA ALA A 80 -9.18 -6.86 2.47
C ALA A 80 -8.11 -6.80 1.37
N ILE A 81 -7.01 -7.51 1.58
CA ILE A 81 -5.90 -7.60 0.63
C ILE A 81 -5.44 -9.04 0.47
N GLU A 82 -4.98 -9.36 -0.74
CA GLU A 82 -4.36 -10.64 -1.09
C GLU A 82 -2.94 -10.37 -1.58
N ARG A 83 -1.95 -11.11 -1.08
CA ARG A 83 -0.57 -10.96 -1.58
C ARG A 83 -0.44 -11.66 -2.93
N ILE A 84 -0.04 -10.93 -3.96
CA ILE A 84 0.03 -11.40 -5.35
C ILE A 84 1.44 -11.36 -5.94
N GLY A 85 2.42 -10.82 -5.22
CA GLY A 85 3.79 -10.75 -5.69
C GLY A 85 4.77 -10.17 -4.69
N GLY A 86 6.03 -10.20 -5.11
CA GLY A 86 7.21 -9.80 -4.34
C GLY A 86 8.41 -10.60 -4.79
#